data_AF-A0A6I8RY44-F1
#
_entry.id   AF-A0A6I8RY44-F1
#
_cell.length_a   1.000
_cell.length_b   1.000
_cell.length_c   1.000
_cell.angle_alpha   90.00
_cell.angle_beta   90.00
_cell.angle_gamma   90.00
#
_symmetry.space_group_name_H-M   'P 1'
#
loop_
_entity.id
_entity.type
_entity.pdbx_description
1 polymer ?
#
loop_
_entity_poly.entity_id
_entity_poly.type
_entity_poly.pdbx_seq_one_letter_code
_entity_poly.pdbx_strand_id
1 'polypeptide(L)'
;MEKTDDDPLQETQFWCNICRITCASALNLQSHFMGFKHRQVEESLKNNGAEKPVLKRKKRQFLDDPEPAVAGQTLDDLLRACKETEPALGLEYVYEYHQDESSYRAYECRLCNLQTGLAHMFMHVVGAKHRIAYLSKHHSTLGIPSTFQVKSSTKNKKLKDACFTVEKTFGRKSINIAKGSFEPRSFLDAIQRWICWCVLGHCPAAAPKIASA
;
A
#
# COMPACT_ATOMS: atom_id res chain seq x y z
N MET A 1 47.01 10.32 -43.25
CA MET A 1 46.64 11.59 -42.59
C MET A 1 45.13 11.54 -42.38
N GLU A 2 44.64 10.74 -41.43
CA GLU A 2 44.49 11.08 -39.99
C GLU A 2 43.58 12.32 -39.83
N LYS A 3 42.44 12.24 -39.13
CA LYS A 3 42.31 11.76 -37.74
C LYS A 3 40.97 11.10 -37.46
N THR A 4 41.04 10.00 -36.73
CA THR A 4 40.03 9.55 -35.77
C THR A 4 40.17 10.41 -34.52
N ASP A 5 39.12 11.13 -34.15
CA ASP A 5 38.93 11.59 -32.77
C ASP A 5 37.60 11.02 -32.30
N ASP A 6 37.71 9.84 -31.69
CA ASP A 6 36.71 9.24 -30.82
C ASP A 6 36.55 10.21 -29.62
N ASP A 7 35.54 11.08 -29.68
CA ASP A 7 35.16 11.92 -28.54
C ASP A 7 34.20 11.08 -27.68
N PRO A 8 34.63 10.58 -26.50
CA PRO A 8 33.73 9.87 -25.62
C PRO A 8 32.73 10.89 -25.09
N LEU A 9 31.54 10.92 -25.70
CA LEU A 9 30.35 11.62 -25.22
C LEU A 9 30.20 11.34 -23.73
N GLN A 10 30.63 12.31 -22.90
CA GLN A 10 30.38 12.29 -21.48
C GLN A 10 28.86 12.31 -21.30
N GLU A 11 28.27 11.15 -21.03
CA GLU A 11 26.92 11.08 -20.46
C GLU A 11 26.97 11.85 -19.15
N THR A 12 26.54 13.12 -19.21
CA THR A 12 26.49 14.01 -18.05
C THR A 12 25.39 13.51 -17.12
N GLN A 13 25.75 12.56 -16.28
CA GLN A 13 24.90 12.03 -15.23
C GLN A 13 24.61 13.17 -14.25
N PHE A 14 23.40 13.72 -14.29
CA PHE A 14 23.02 14.86 -13.45
C PHE A 14 22.92 14.41 -12.01
N TRP A 15 23.80 14.89 -11.13
CA TRP A 15 23.93 14.39 -9.76
C TRP A 15 23.67 15.48 -8.72
N CYS A 16 22.89 15.14 -7.70
CA CYS A 16 22.70 16.00 -6.53
C CYS A 16 23.59 15.55 -5.37
N ASN A 17 24.57 16.39 -4.99
CA ASN A 17 25.48 16.12 -3.87
C ASN A 17 24.80 16.14 -2.49
N ILE A 18 23.69 16.86 -2.35
CA ILE A 18 22.94 16.97 -1.10
C ILE A 18 22.14 15.68 -0.86
N CYS A 19 21.32 15.30 -1.84
CA CYS A 19 20.43 14.13 -1.74
C CYS A 19 21.07 12.81 -2.18
N ARG A 20 22.28 12.84 -2.76
CA ARG A 20 22.98 11.68 -3.35
C ARG A 20 22.11 10.87 -4.31
N ILE A 21 21.47 11.57 -5.24
CA ILE A 21 20.65 10.95 -6.28
C ILE A 21 21.14 11.35 -7.67
N THR A 22 20.97 10.42 -8.60
CA THR A 22 21.12 10.67 -10.02
C THR A 22 19.79 11.06 -10.63
N CYS A 23 19.79 12.12 -11.42
CA CYS A 23 18.69 12.60 -12.23
C CYS A 23 18.94 12.25 -13.70
N ALA A 24 17.86 11.90 -14.41
CA ALA A 24 17.92 11.48 -15.80
C ALA A 24 18.16 12.63 -16.80
N SER A 25 18.06 13.90 -16.36
CA SER A 25 18.27 15.07 -17.21
C SER A 25 18.55 16.33 -16.37
N ALA A 26 19.08 17.38 -17.00
CA ALA A 26 19.30 18.69 -16.38
C ALA A 26 18.00 19.29 -15.83
N LEU A 27 16.92 19.18 -16.60
CA LEU A 27 15.59 19.69 -16.22
C LEU A 27 15.04 18.95 -14.99
N ASN A 28 15.29 17.64 -14.88
CA ASN A 28 14.91 16.85 -13.72
C ASN A 28 15.73 17.24 -12.48
N LEU A 29 17.01 17.57 -12.66
CA LEU A 29 17.87 18.04 -11.56
C LEU A 29 17.46 19.44 -11.09
N GLN A 30 17.13 20.35 -12.00
CA GLN A 30 16.59 21.66 -11.67
C GLN A 30 15.26 21.56 -10.90
N SER A 31 14.34 20.73 -11.40
CA SER A 31 13.07 20.45 -10.71
C SER A 31 13.29 19.78 -9.36
N HIS A 32 14.32 18.93 -9.23
CA HIS A 32 14.71 18.33 -7.97
C HIS A 32 15.15 19.38 -6.94
N PHE A 33 15.98 20.36 -7.33
CA PHE A 33 16.43 21.45 -6.45
C PHE A 33 15.27 22.32 -5.95
N MET A 34 14.26 22.54 -6.79
CA MET A 34 13.06 23.29 -6.42
C MET A 34 12.06 22.46 -5.60
N GLY A 35 12.29 21.16 -5.44
CA GLY A 35 11.40 20.25 -4.72
C GLY A 35 11.44 20.43 -3.20
N PHE A 36 10.28 20.31 -2.55
CA PHE A 36 10.12 20.43 -1.11
C PHE A 36 11.11 19.57 -0.30
N LYS A 37 11.36 18.34 -0.77
CA LYS A 37 12.28 17.41 -0.10
C LYS A 37 13.75 17.84 -0.17
N HIS A 38 14.17 18.43 -1.30
CA HIS A 38 15.53 18.94 -1.44
C HIS A 38 15.74 20.13 -0.51
N ARG A 39 14.82 21.10 -0.59
CA ARG A 39 14.84 22.31 0.22
C ARG A 39 14.86 22.01 1.72
N GLN A 40 14.06 21.06 2.19
CA GLN A 40 14.02 20.66 3.60
C GLN A 40 15.36 20.05 4.08
N VAL A 41 16.01 19.24 3.24
CA VAL A 41 17.33 18.66 3.56
C VAL A 41 18.40 19.76 3.56
N GLU A 42 18.34 20.69 2.60
CA GLU A 42 19.27 21.81 2.52
C GLU A 42 19.15 22.74 3.74
N GLU A 43 17.93 23.08 4.17
CA GLU A 43 17.66 23.90 5.35
C GLU A 43 18.14 23.20 6.64
N SER A 44 17.98 21.87 6.72
CA SER A 44 18.44 21.08 7.87
C SER A 44 19.97 21.03 7.97
N LEU A 45 20.67 20.92 6.83
CA LEU A 45 22.15 20.91 6.77
C LEU A 45 22.76 22.27 7.11
N LYS A 46 22.07 23.37 6.81
CA LYS A 46 22.53 24.72 7.16
C LYS A 46 22.48 24.98 8.67
N ASN A 47 21.57 24.32 9.39
CA ASN A 47 21.33 24.57 10.81
C ASN A 47 22.17 23.71 11.76
N ASN A 48 22.67 22.53 11.36
CA ASN A 48 23.50 21.68 12.23
C ASN A 48 24.52 20.87 11.42
N GLY A 49 25.81 21.09 11.69
CA GLY A 49 26.89 20.33 11.09
C GLY A 49 27.07 18.95 11.71
N ALA A 50 26.32 17.94 11.25
CA ALA A 50 26.68 16.52 11.32
C ALA A 50 25.65 15.65 10.54
N GLU A 51 26.18 14.91 9.55
CA GLU A 51 25.66 13.70 8.86
C GLU A 51 24.25 13.62 8.22
N LYS A 52 24.25 13.09 6.99
CA LYS A 52 23.11 13.06 6.04
C LYS A 52 22.10 11.97 6.38
N PRO A 53 20.78 12.22 6.40
CA PRO A 53 19.81 11.14 6.31
C PRO A 53 19.84 10.59 4.88
N VAL A 54 20.48 9.43 4.69
CA VAL A 54 20.21 8.60 3.51
C VAL A 54 18.74 8.24 3.57
N LEU A 55 17.94 8.74 2.62
CA LEU A 55 16.57 8.29 2.40
C LEU A 55 16.63 6.81 1.97
N LYS A 56 16.83 5.90 2.93
CA LYS A 56 16.46 4.51 2.77
C LYS A 56 14.97 4.55 2.51
N ARG A 57 14.57 4.19 1.29
CA ARG A 57 13.19 3.91 0.96
C ARG A 57 12.73 2.83 1.94
N LYS A 58 12.01 3.21 3.00
CA LYS A 58 11.47 2.28 4.01
C LYS A 58 10.68 1.24 3.19
N LYS A 59 11.20 0.01 3.12
CA LYS A 59 10.39 -1.13 2.69
C LYS A 59 9.21 -1.12 3.66
N ARG A 60 7.97 -1.02 3.15
CA ARG A 60 6.74 -0.95 3.97
C ARG A 60 6.78 -2.06 5.01
N GLN A 61 7.26 -1.72 6.19
CA GLN A 61 7.24 -2.54 7.39
C GLN A 61 6.11 -1.93 8.20
N PHE A 62 5.15 -2.80 8.49
CA PHE A 62 4.17 -2.60 9.54
C PHE A 62 4.90 -2.24 10.85
N LEU A 63 4.20 -1.48 11.69
CA LEU A 63 4.61 -0.87 12.95
C LEU A 63 5.16 0.55 12.76
N ASP A 64 4.26 1.46 12.37
CA ASP A 64 4.28 2.77 13.00
C ASP A 64 3.81 2.53 14.45
N ASP A 65 4.57 3.04 15.42
CA ASP A 65 4.27 2.93 16.86
C ASP A 65 2.79 3.22 17.15
N PRO A 66 2.13 2.49 18.07
CA PRO A 66 0.72 2.70 18.37
C PRO A 66 0.53 4.08 18.99
N GLU A 67 0.13 5.04 18.16
CA GLU A 67 -0.38 6.32 18.63
C GLU A 67 -1.56 6.02 19.56
N PRO A 68 -1.56 6.52 20.81
CA PRO A 68 -2.61 6.22 21.77
C PRO A 68 -3.95 6.67 21.18
N ALA A 69 -4.93 5.75 21.21
CA ALA A 69 -6.24 5.97 20.65
C ALA A 69 -6.81 7.31 21.14
N VAL A 70 -6.95 8.27 20.22
CA VAL A 70 -7.80 9.43 20.43
C VAL A 70 -9.20 8.89 20.71
N ALA A 71 -9.66 9.13 21.95
CA ALA A 71 -10.96 8.83 22.55
C ALA A 71 -11.97 8.05 21.70
N GLY A 72 -12.05 6.74 21.91
CA GLY A 72 -13.27 5.94 21.74
C GLY A 72 -13.83 5.78 20.32
N GLN A 73 -13.29 6.48 19.32
CA GLN A 73 -13.83 6.49 17.97
C GLN A 73 -13.70 5.12 17.29
N THR A 74 -14.76 4.69 16.60
CA THR A 74 -14.80 3.44 15.83
C THR A 74 -14.69 3.71 14.33
N LEU A 75 -14.42 2.66 13.55
CA LEU A 75 -14.43 2.77 12.10
C LEU A 75 -15.81 3.13 11.56
N ASP A 76 -16.88 2.63 12.19
CA ASP A 76 -18.26 2.97 11.82
C ASP A 76 -18.53 4.47 12.02
N ASP A 77 -18.03 5.06 13.12
CA ASP A 77 -18.18 6.49 13.40
C ASP A 77 -17.52 7.35 12.31
N LEU A 78 -16.30 7.00 11.90
CA LEU A 78 -15.61 7.71 10.80
C LEU A 78 -16.35 7.59 9.47
N LEU A 79 -16.85 6.39 9.15
CA LEU A 79 -17.58 6.14 7.91
C LEU A 79 -18.93 6.87 7.89
N ARG A 80 -19.59 6.99 9.05
CA ARG A 80 -20.84 7.73 9.20
C ARG A 80 -20.65 9.22 8.98
N ALA A 81 -19.55 9.79 9.48
CA ALA A 81 -19.22 11.21 9.29
C ALA A 81 -19.04 11.62 7.83
N CYS A 82 -18.67 10.69 6.94
CA CYS A 82 -18.48 10.95 5.51
C CYS A 82 -19.51 10.25 4.60
N LYS A 83 -20.67 9.84 5.13
CA LYS A 83 -21.61 8.97 4.41
C LYS A 83 -22.09 9.53 3.06
N GLU A 84 -22.33 10.83 2.99
CA GLU A 84 -22.86 11.49 1.79
C GLU A 84 -21.82 11.67 0.68
N THR A 85 -20.53 11.74 1.02
CA THR A 85 -19.45 12.06 0.07
C THR A 85 -18.60 10.84 -0.30
N GLU A 86 -18.51 9.86 0.60
CA GLU A 86 -17.68 8.68 0.45
C GLU A 86 -18.50 7.38 0.63
N PRO A 87 -18.80 6.67 -0.47
CA PRO A 87 -19.48 5.39 -0.38
C PRO A 87 -18.54 4.32 0.18
N ALA A 88 -19.06 3.50 1.09
CA ALA A 88 -18.31 2.47 1.80
C ALA A 88 -18.90 1.10 1.49
N LEU A 89 -18.10 0.23 0.88
CA LEU A 89 -18.51 -1.11 0.46
C LEU A 89 -17.63 -2.18 1.12
N GLY A 90 -18.12 -3.41 1.13
CA GLY A 90 -17.33 -4.56 1.59
C GLY A 90 -17.04 -4.54 3.09
N LEU A 91 -17.87 -3.86 3.89
CA LEU A 91 -17.71 -3.82 5.35
C LEU A 91 -17.88 -5.22 5.96
N GLU A 92 -18.60 -6.13 5.30
CA GLU A 92 -18.71 -7.53 5.73
C GLU A 92 -17.39 -8.31 5.66
N TYR A 93 -16.39 -7.76 4.96
CA TYR A 93 -15.02 -8.30 4.92
C TYR A 93 -14.11 -7.67 5.96
N VAL A 94 -14.58 -6.63 6.65
CA VAL A 94 -13.82 -5.91 7.67
C VAL A 94 -14.14 -6.52 9.03
N TYR A 95 -13.09 -6.76 9.81
CA TYR A 95 -13.13 -7.30 11.15
C TYR A 95 -12.45 -6.32 12.08
N GLU A 96 -13.11 -6.03 13.19
CA GLU A 96 -12.58 -5.24 14.31
C GLU A 96 -12.27 -6.22 15.45
N TYR A 97 -11.05 -6.11 15.99
CA TYR A 97 -10.57 -6.89 17.11
C TYR A 97 -10.32 -5.94 18.28
N HIS A 98 -10.90 -6.28 19.44
CA HIS A 98 -10.70 -5.57 20.70
C HIS A 98 -9.67 -6.32 21.52
N GLN A 99 -8.72 -5.60 22.12
CA GLN A 99 -7.76 -6.19 23.05
C GLN A 99 -8.23 -5.92 24.48
N ASP A 100 -8.37 -6.97 25.30
CA ASP A 100 -9.07 -6.90 26.61
C ASP A 100 -8.44 -5.89 27.61
N GLU A 101 -7.14 -5.60 27.47
CA GLU A 101 -6.38 -4.73 28.38
C GLU A 101 -6.01 -3.36 27.77
N SER A 102 -6.26 -3.15 26.47
CA SER A 102 -5.84 -1.95 25.75
C SER A 102 -7.02 -1.33 25.00
N SER A 103 -7.16 -0.01 25.07
CA SER A 103 -8.12 0.73 24.22
C SER A 103 -7.77 0.68 22.72
N TYR A 104 -6.69 -0.03 22.36
CA TYR A 104 -6.30 -0.28 20.99
C TYR A 104 -7.27 -1.22 20.27
N ARG A 105 -7.70 -0.78 19.08
CA ARG A 105 -8.52 -1.56 18.16
C ARG A 105 -7.73 -1.87 16.91
N ALA A 106 -7.61 -3.16 16.60
CA ALA A 106 -7.00 -3.61 15.37
C ALA A 106 -8.08 -3.95 14.35
N TYR A 107 -7.80 -3.70 13.07
CA TYR A 107 -8.73 -3.99 11.98
C TYR A 107 -8.08 -4.90 10.94
N GLU A 108 -8.87 -5.82 10.38
CA GLU A 108 -8.49 -6.67 9.24
C GLU A 108 -9.52 -6.55 8.13
N CYS A 109 -9.08 -6.28 6.90
CA CYS A 109 -9.87 -6.48 5.69
C CYS A 109 -9.49 -7.80 5.04
N ARG A 110 -10.38 -8.81 5.11
CA ARG A 110 -10.15 -10.14 4.52
C ARG A 110 -10.28 -10.17 3.00
N LEU A 111 -10.95 -9.19 2.40
CA LEU A 111 -11.01 -9.05 0.94
C LEU A 111 -9.65 -8.69 0.36
N CYS A 112 -8.90 -7.82 1.04
CA CYS A 112 -7.61 -7.31 0.58
C CYS A 112 -6.42 -7.90 1.34
N ASN A 113 -6.68 -8.77 2.32
CA ASN A 113 -5.67 -9.35 3.21
C ASN A 113 -4.77 -8.29 3.86
N LEU A 114 -5.39 -7.23 4.39
CA LEU A 114 -4.73 -6.08 5.02
C LEU A 114 -5.12 -5.99 6.50
N GLN A 115 -4.14 -5.96 7.39
CA GLN A 115 -4.34 -5.66 8.82
C GLN A 115 -3.77 -4.29 9.13
N THR A 116 -4.50 -3.41 9.83
CA THR A 116 -4.01 -2.06 10.16
C THR A 116 -4.85 -1.42 11.27
N GLY A 117 -4.40 -0.29 11.83
CA GLY A 117 -5.19 0.53 12.76
C GLY A 117 -6.31 1.33 12.09
N LEU A 118 -7.12 2.00 12.92
CA LEU A 118 -8.37 2.69 12.55
C LEU A 118 -8.24 3.64 11.34
N ALA A 119 -7.38 4.65 11.40
CA ALA A 119 -7.28 5.69 10.37
C ALA A 119 -6.88 5.11 9.00
N HIS A 120 -5.94 4.17 9.01
CA HIS A 120 -5.50 3.48 7.80
C HIS A 120 -6.57 2.52 7.27
N MET A 121 -7.35 1.85 8.13
CA MET A 121 -8.45 1.00 7.68
C MET A 121 -9.55 1.84 7.03
N PHE A 122 -9.90 3.00 7.62
CA PHE A 122 -10.82 3.95 7.02
C PHE A 122 -10.38 4.34 5.61
N MET A 123 -9.14 4.83 5.46
CA MET A 123 -8.58 5.22 4.16
C MET A 123 -8.51 4.05 3.15
N HIS A 124 -8.33 2.83 3.65
CA HIS A 124 -8.33 1.63 2.83
C HIS A 124 -9.72 1.32 2.24
N VAL A 125 -10.75 1.29 3.10
CA VAL A 125 -12.12 0.88 2.72
C VAL A 125 -12.77 1.88 1.77
N VAL A 126 -12.55 3.19 1.99
CA VAL A 126 -13.01 4.24 1.05
C VAL A 126 -12.09 4.37 -0.17
N GLY A 127 -10.99 3.62 -0.22
CA GLY A 127 -9.98 3.68 -1.27
C GLY A 127 -10.40 2.98 -2.57
N ALA A 128 -9.86 3.47 -3.69
CA ALA A 128 -10.16 2.92 -5.01
C ALA A 128 -9.84 1.43 -5.15
N LYS A 129 -8.72 0.96 -4.57
CA LYS A 129 -8.31 -0.45 -4.67
C LYS A 129 -9.31 -1.41 -4.05
N HIS A 130 -9.79 -1.08 -2.84
CA HIS A 130 -10.81 -1.87 -2.15
C HIS A 130 -12.12 -1.84 -2.93
N ARG A 131 -12.58 -0.66 -3.36
CA ARG A 131 -13.78 -0.49 -4.19
C ARG A 131 -13.74 -1.36 -5.46
N ILE A 132 -12.63 -1.34 -6.19
CA ILE A 132 -12.44 -2.16 -7.41
C ILE A 132 -12.47 -3.65 -7.07
N ALA A 133 -11.76 -4.08 -6.01
CA ALA A 133 -11.73 -5.48 -5.60
C ALA A 133 -13.13 -5.98 -5.22
N TYR A 134 -13.91 -5.18 -4.49
CA TYR A 134 -15.27 -5.53 -4.09
C TYR A 134 -16.21 -5.60 -5.29
N LEU A 135 -16.24 -4.54 -6.12
CA LEU A 135 -17.12 -4.47 -7.29
C LEU A 135 -16.80 -5.54 -8.32
N SER A 136 -15.52 -5.80 -8.60
CA SER A 136 -15.15 -6.85 -9.55
C SER A 136 -15.52 -8.25 -9.08
N LYS A 137 -15.54 -8.50 -7.76
CA LYS A 137 -15.91 -9.79 -7.17
C LYS A 137 -17.42 -10.02 -7.10
N HIS A 138 -18.20 -9.00 -6.73
CA HIS A 138 -19.65 -9.14 -6.44
C HIS A 138 -20.57 -8.50 -7.47
N HIS A 139 -20.06 -7.54 -8.24
CA HIS A 139 -20.83 -6.72 -9.18
C HIS A 139 -20.09 -6.55 -10.52
N SER A 140 -19.61 -7.65 -11.07
CA SER A 140 -18.84 -7.69 -12.33
C SER A 140 -19.61 -7.05 -13.52
N THR A 141 -20.93 -7.03 -13.46
CA THR A 141 -21.82 -6.41 -14.45
C THR A 141 -21.70 -4.88 -14.55
N LEU A 142 -21.17 -4.20 -13.52
CA LEU A 142 -21.02 -2.73 -13.51
C LEU A 142 -19.83 -2.23 -14.34
N GLY A 143 -19.12 -3.13 -15.04
CA GLY A 143 -18.00 -2.76 -15.92
C GLY A 143 -16.79 -2.19 -15.17
N ILE A 144 -16.59 -2.64 -13.93
CA ILE A 144 -15.41 -2.37 -13.09
C ILE A 144 -14.67 -3.69 -12.86
N PRO A 145 -13.82 -4.14 -13.80
CA PRO A 145 -13.01 -5.35 -13.63
C PRO A 145 -11.88 -5.13 -12.62
N SER A 146 -11.26 -6.21 -12.15
CA SER A 146 -10.14 -6.16 -11.19
C SER A 146 -8.92 -5.36 -11.70
N THR A 147 -8.77 -5.26 -13.02
CA THR A 147 -7.72 -4.49 -13.72
C THR A 147 -8.08 -3.02 -13.93
N PHE A 148 -9.23 -2.55 -13.43
CA PHE A 148 -9.66 -1.16 -13.57
C PHE A 148 -8.64 -0.20 -12.94
N GLN A 149 -8.32 0.89 -13.63
CA GLN A 149 -7.33 1.87 -13.19
C GLN A 149 -7.92 3.27 -13.14
N VAL A 150 -7.75 3.94 -12.00
CA VAL A 150 -8.16 5.33 -11.79
C VAL A 150 -7.05 6.26 -12.26
N LYS A 151 -6.95 6.45 -13.58
CA LYS A 151 -5.97 7.36 -14.22
C LYS A 151 -6.52 8.76 -14.53
N SER A 152 -7.83 8.95 -14.42
CA SER A 152 -8.50 10.22 -14.73
C SER A 152 -9.65 10.50 -13.77
N SER A 153 -10.05 11.77 -13.68
CA SER A 153 -11.22 12.20 -12.91
C SER A 153 -12.49 11.48 -13.37
N THR A 154 -12.71 11.33 -14.68
CA THR A 154 -13.86 10.61 -15.24
C THR A 154 -13.92 9.15 -14.81
N LYS A 155 -12.78 8.45 -14.78
CA LYS A 155 -12.72 7.05 -14.29
C LYS A 155 -12.96 6.96 -12.79
N ASN A 156 -12.49 7.95 -12.02
CA ASN A 156 -12.77 8.04 -10.58
C ASN A 156 -14.26 8.27 -10.32
N LYS A 157 -14.88 9.18 -11.08
CA LYS A 157 -16.33 9.41 -11.05
C LYS A 157 -17.10 8.14 -11.37
N LYS A 158 -16.76 7.43 -12.46
CA LYS A 158 -17.38 6.13 -12.81
C LYS A 158 -17.29 5.12 -11.67
N LEU A 159 -16.13 5.01 -11.02
CA LEU A 159 -15.95 4.11 -9.87
C LEU A 159 -16.84 4.52 -8.69
N LYS A 160 -16.86 5.82 -8.34
CA LYS A 160 -17.70 6.35 -7.26
C LYS A 160 -19.18 6.16 -7.55
N ASP A 161 -19.66 6.46 -8.75
CA ASP A 161 -21.06 6.31 -9.17
C ASP A 161 -21.50 4.83 -9.07
N ALA A 162 -20.64 3.90 -9.49
CA ALA A 162 -20.88 2.47 -9.30
C ALA A 162 -20.96 2.08 -7.82
N CYS A 163 -20.09 2.65 -6.98
CA CYS A 163 -20.12 2.39 -5.54
C CYS A 163 -21.41 2.90 -4.89
N PHE A 164 -21.83 4.12 -5.21
CA PHE A 164 -23.10 4.68 -4.72
C PHE A 164 -24.30 3.86 -5.17
N THR A 165 -24.29 3.37 -6.42
CA THR A 165 -25.36 2.51 -6.94
C THR A 165 -25.49 1.24 -6.12
N VAL A 166 -24.36 0.59 -5.81
CA VAL A 166 -24.32 -0.61 -4.97
C VAL A 166 -24.74 -0.32 -3.54
N GLU A 167 -24.23 0.76 -2.95
CA GLU A 167 -24.59 1.15 -1.58
C GLU A 167 -26.09 1.46 -1.45
N LYS A 168 -26.67 2.13 -2.45
CA LYS A 168 -28.11 2.42 -2.46
C LYS A 168 -28.97 1.16 -2.61
N THR A 169 -28.48 0.16 -3.33
CA THR A 169 -29.24 -1.07 -3.64
C THR A 169 -29.11 -2.14 -2.55
N PHE A 170 -27.92 -2.31 -1.97
CA PHE A 170 -27.63 -3.37 -1.01
C PHE A 170 -27.30 -2.87 0.40
N GLY A 171 -27.17 -1.55 0.58
CA GLY A 171 -26.64 -0.95 1.81
C GLY A 171 -25.13 -1.09 1.94
N ARG A 172 -24.57 -0.47 2.98
CA ARG A 172 -23.14 -0.57 3.33
C ARG A 172 -22.74 -1.92 3.93
N LYS A 173 -23.73 -2.64 4.49
CA LYS A 173 -23.55 -3.75 5.43
C LYS A 173 -22.77 -3.27 6.68
N SER A 174 -22.40 -4.19 7.56
CA SER A 174 -21.78 -3.87 8.85
C SER A 174 -20.44 -4.60 9.01
N ILE A 175 -19.56 -4.00 9.81
CA ILE A 175 -18.27 -4.56 10.21
C ILE A 175 -18.50 -5.74 11.17
N ASN A 176 -17.64 -6.75 11.13
CA ASN A 176 -17.68 -7.87 12.08
C ASN A 176 -16.86 -7.55 13.32
N ILE A 177 -17.44 -7.73 14.51
CA ILE A 177 -16.71 -7.59 15.78
C ILE A 177 -16.28 -8.98 16.23
N ALA A 178 -14.97 -9.21 16.32
CA ALA A 178 -14.41 -10.49 16.75
C ALA A 178 -14.00 -10.44 18.23
N LYS A 179 -14.38 -11.48 18.99
CA LYS A 179 -13.88 -11.73 20.34
C LYS A 179 -12.66 -12.64 20.24
N GLY A 180 -11.48 -12.14 20.57
CA GLY A 180 -10.23 -12.91 20.56
C GLY A 180 -8.99 -12.04 20.45
N SER A 181 -7.87 -12.56 20.95
CA SER A 181 -6.57 -11.90 20.88
C SER A 181 -6.19 -11.62 19.42
N PHE A 182 -5.93 -10.36 19.10
CA PHE A 182 -5.37 -9.96 17.82
C PHE A 182 -3.98 -10.58 17.67
N GLU A 183 -3.88 -11.72 16.99
CA GLU A 183 -2.59 -12.22 16.52
C GLU A 183 -2.25 -11.47 15.23
N PRO A 184 -1.22 -10.61 15.23
CA PRO A 184 -0.73 -10.06 13.98
C PRO A 184 -0.36 -11.26 13.09
N ARG A 185 -0.71 -11.23 11.81
CA ARG A 185 -0.16 -12.17 10.81
C ARG A 185 1.34 -11.94 10.78
N SER A 186 2.05 -12.57 11.71
CA SER A 186 3.44 -12.30 11.97
C SER A 186 4.26 -12.79 10.77
N PHE A 187 5.42 -12.19 10.58
CA PHE A 187 6.40 -12.58 9.57
C PHE A 187 6.73 -14.10 9.63
N LEU A 188 6.51 -14.72 10.80
CA LEU A 188 6.65 -16.15 11.05
C LEU A 188 5.61 -16.99 10.30
N ASP A 189 4.42 -16.51 9.97
CA ASP A 189 3.41 -17.27 9.20
C ASP A 189 3.78 -17.39 7.71
N ALA A 190 4.46 -16.37 7.18
CA ALA A 190 5.05 -16.41 5.84
C ALA A 190 6.27 -17.34 5.79
N ILE A 191 7.07 -17.35 6.86
CA ILE A 191 8.20 -18.27 7.03
C ILE A 191 7.72 -19.70 7.29
N GLN A 192 6.70 -19.94 8.12
CA GLN A 192 6.15 -21.28 8.41
C GLN A 192 5.55 -21.90 7.15
N ARG A 193 4.95 -21.11 6.26
CA ARG A 193 4.52 -21.58 4.92
C ARG A 193 5.69 -21.84 3.96
N TRP A 194 6.79 -21.09 4.06
CA TRP A 194 8.02 -21.35 3.30
C TRP A 194 8.79 -22.58 3.85
N ILE A 195 8.83 -22.74 5.17
CA ILE A 195 9.39 -23.89 5.88
C ILE A 195 8.52 -25.13 5.64
N CYS A 196 7.19 -25.05 5.66
CA CYS A 196 6.34 -26.17 5.23
C CYS A 196 6.56 -26.54 3.75
N TRP A 197 6.87 -25.56 2.89
CA TRP A 197 7.22 -25.84 1.49
C TRP A 197 8.61 -26.48 1.33
N CYS A 198 9.57 -26.14 2.21
CA CYS A 198 10.89 -26.78 2.24
C CYS A 198 10.93 -28.13 2.97
N VAL A 199 10.10 -28.33 4.00
CA VAL A 199 10.13 -29.52 4.87
C VAL A 199 9.22 -30.64 4.35
N LEU A 200 8.15 -30.32 3.60
CA LEU A 200 7.25 -31.34 3.04
C LEU A 200 7.57 -31.76 1.60
N GLY A 201 8.71 -31.35 1.03
CA GLY A 201 9.36 -32.07 -0.08
C GLY A 201 8.52 -32.46 -1.31
N HIS A 202 7.53 -31.66 -1.74
CA HIS A 202 6.78 -31.95 -2.97
C HIS A 202 7.30 -31.10 -4.14
N CYS A 203 8.39 -31.58 -4.75
CA CYS A 203 8.71 -31.26 -6.14
C CYS A 203 7.61 -31.86 -7.05
N PRO A 204 6.97 -31.09 -7.96
CA PRO A 204 6.25 -31.70 -9.06
C PRO A 204 7.27 -32.36 -10.00
N ALA A 205 7.06 -33.65 -10.24
CA ALA A 205 7.95 -34.57 -10.92
C ALA A 205 8.42 -34.10 -12.30
N ALA A 206 9.74 -34.17 -12.53
CA ALA A 206 10.29 -34.58 -13.82
C ALA A 206 10.72 -36.05 -13.68
N ALA A 207 10.08 -36.92 -14.45
CA ALA A 207 10.23 -38.38 -14.41
C ALA A 207 11.64 -38.85 -14.84
N PRO A 208 12.10 -40.03 -14.36
CA PRO A 208 13.44 -40.54 -14.63
C PRO A 208 13.54 -41.18 -16.03
N LYS A 209 14.65 -40.93 -16.74
CA LYS A 209 15.09 -41.79 -17.85
C LYS A 209 16.06 -42.83 -17.30
N ILE A 210 15.60 -44.07 -17.37
CA ILE A 210 16.35 -45.30 -17.12
C ILE A 210 17.30 -45.50 -18.31
N ALA A 211 18.59 -45.74 -18.05
CA ALA A 211 19.48 -46.39 -19.00
C ALA A 211 20.42 -47.30 -18.22
N SER A 212 20.16 -48.59 -18.32
CA SER A 212 21.01 -49.70 -17.95
C SER A 212 22.13 -49.87 -19.00
N ALA A 213 23.37 -49.94 -18.55
CA ALA A 213 24.38 -50.95 -18.90
C ALA A 213 25.70 -50.58 -18.20
#